data_AF-A0A1C5YWJ5-F1
#
_entry.id   AF-A0A1C5YWJ5-F1
#
_cell.length_a   1.000
_cell.length_b   1.000
_cell.length_c   1.000
_cell.angle_alpha   90.00
_cell.angle_beta   90.00
_cell.angle_gamma   90.00
#
_symmetry.space_group_name_H-M   'P 1'
#
loop_
_entity.id
_entity.type
_entity.pdbx_description
1 polymer ?
#
loop_
_entity_poly.entity_id
_entity_poly.type
_entity_poly.pdbx_seq_one_letter_code
_entity_poly.pdbx_strand_id
1 'polypeptide(L)'
;MLIVTAKLPRRKLAFGAAAAALLCCAALVLNLVPAGYRAAAAPANIPSSRGIRTNTDRVAYLNGCGWQVMEEPLAVEEIRIPEEMDESYRRYLELQAAQGFDLERYAGRRIRRYTYEVTNYPTGESGVQANLMLYRTTVVGGEVLSPRMDGFVHGLIDCSSDAQSTS
;
A
#
# COMPACT_ATOMS: atom_id res chain seq x y z
N MET A 1 -67.75 -14.71 -1.73
CA MET A 1 -66.40 -15.19 -1.33
C MET A 1 -66.08 -16.41 -2.20
N LEU A 2 -65.20 -16.26 -3.20
CA LEU A 2 -64.81 -17.33 -4.13
C LEU A 2 -63.41 -17.80 -3.77
N ILE A 3 -63.30 -18.99 -3.18
CA ILE A 3 -62.02 -19.62 -2.90
C ILE A 3 -61.60 -20.38 -4.15
N VAL A 4 -60.61 -19.84 -4.87
CA VAL A 4 -59.97 -20.50 -6.01
C VAL A 4 -58.85 -21.40 -5.49
N THR A 5 -59.06 -22.71 -5.52
CA THR A 5 -58.02 -23.70 -5.26
C THR A 5 -57.25 -24.03 -6.53
N ALA A 6 -56.06 -23.45 -6.71
CA ALA A 6 -55.14 -23.84 -7.76
C ALA A 6 -54.25 -25.01 -7.30
N LYS A 7 -54.39 -26.18 -7.92
CA LYS A 7 -53.47 -27.33 -7.72
C LYS A 7 -52.16 -27.06 -8.46
N LEU A 8 -51.10 -26.70 -7.74
CA LEU A 8 -49.75 -26.62 -8.32
C LEU A 8 -49.14 -28.01 -8.55
N PRO A 9 -48.71 -28.35 -9.78
CA PRO A 9 -48.06 -29.62 -10.06
C PRO A 9 -46.62 -29.61 -9.52
N ARG A 10 -46.34 -30.45 -8.51
CA ARG A 10 -45.03 -30.62 -7.84
C ARG A 10 -43.82 -30.76 -8.78
N ARG A 11 -44.04 -31.22 -10.01
CA ARG A 11 -43.00 -31.37 -11.05
C ARG A 11 -42.44 -30.03 -11.55
N LYS A 12 -43.22 -28.94 -11.55
CA LYS A 12 -42.74 -27.60 -11.99
C LYS A 12 -41.91 -26.90 -10.91
N LEU A 13 -42.09 -27.27 -9.65
CA LEU A 13 -41.32 -26.76 -8.50
C LEU A 13 -39.89 -27.32 -8.48
N ALA A 14 -39.70 -28.60 -8.86
CA ALA A 14 -38.39 -29.23 -8.91
C ALA A 14 -37.47 -28.64 -9.99
N PHE A 15 -38.02 -28.29 -11.16
CA PHE A 15 -37.25 -27.63 -12.22
C PHE A 15 -36.88 -26.17 -11.88
N GLY A 16 -37.75 -25.45 -11.17
CA GLY A 16 -37.45 -24.09 -10.70
C GLY A 16 -36.35 -24.04 -9.63
N ALA A 17 -36.34 -25.02 -8.72
CA ALA A 17 -35.33 -25.11 -7.66
C ALA A 17 -33.93 -25.48 -8.21
N ALA A 18 -33.86 -26.36 -9.21
CA ALA A 18 -32.60 -26.74 -9.86
C ALA A 18 -31.97 -25.57 -10.65
N ALA A 19 -32.78 -24.76 -11.34
CA ALA A 19 -32.30 -23.58 -12.06
C ALA A 19 -31.81 -22.47 -11.12
N ALA A 20 -32.49 -22.27 -9.98
CA ALA A 20 -32.06 -21.30 -8.96
C ALA A 20 -30.76 -21.71 -8.26
N ALA A 21 -30.56 -23.02 -7.98
CA ALA A 21 -29.33 -23.52 -7.38
C ALA A 21 -28.10 -23.37 -8.31
N LEU A 22 -28.27 -23.60 -9.62
CA LEU A 22 -27.19 -23.43 -10.60
C LEU A 22 -26.78 -21.96 -10.80
N LEU A 23 -27.74 -21.04 -10.73
CA LEU A 23 -27.50 -19.58 -10.73
C LEU A 23 -26.77 -19.10 -9.47
N CYS A 24 -27.10 -19.65 -8.29
CA CYS A 24 -26.36 -19.36 -7.05
C CYS A 24 -24.91 -19.90 -7.09
N CYS A 25 -24.68 -21.09 -7.68
CA CYS A 25 -23.32 -21.61 -7.84
C CYS A 25 -22.47 -20.77 -8.80
N ALA A 26 -23.05 -20.26 -9.90
CA ALA A 26 -22.35 -19.36 -10.82
C ALA A 26 -22.00 -18.00 -10.16
N ALA A 27 -22.87 -17.48 -9.30
CA ALA A 27 -22.61 -16.24 -8.54
C ALA A 27 -21.55 -16.42 -7.43
N LEU A 28 -21.44 -17.62 -6.85
CA LEU A 28 -20.44 -17.95 -5.83
C LEU A 28 -19.03 -18.17 -6.44
N VAL A 29 -18.93 -18.73 -7.64
CA VAL A 29 -17.63 -18.92 -8.33
C VAL A 29 -17.01 -17.59 -8.79
N LEU A 30 -17.84 -16.58 -9.10
CA LEU A 30 -17.35 -15.25 -9.50
C LEU A 30 -16.83 -14.39 -8.33
N ASN A 31 -17.06 -14.78 -7.07
CA ASN A 31 -16.55 -14.08 -5.88
C ASN A 31 -15.33 -14.76 -5.23
N LEU A 32 -14.82 -15.85 -5.82
CA LEU A 32 -13.71 -16.65 -5.30
C LEU A 32 -12.48 -16.66 -6.22
N VAL A 33 -12.36 -15.66 -7.09
CA VAL A 33 -11.04 -15.29 -7.62
C VAL A 33 -10.42 -14.42 -6.53
N PRO A 34 -9.37 -14.88 -5.80
CA PRO A 34 -8.55 -13.95 -5.05
C PRO A 34 -8.14 -12.90 -6.05
N ALA A 35 -8.45 -11.63 -5.78
CA ALA A 35 -8.01 -10.52 -6.62
C ALA A 35 -6.50 -10.66 -6.75
N GLY A 36 -6.07 -11.33 -7.83
CA GLY A 36 -4.68 -11.49 -8.17
C GLY A 36 -4.17 -10.08 -8.26
N TYR A 37 -3.31 -9.72 -7.31
CA TYR A 37 -2.44 -8.56 -7.33
C TYR A 37 -2.97 -7.51 -8.31
N ARG A 38 -4.07 -6.85 -7.94
CA ARG A 38 -4.28 -5.51 -8.50
C ARG A 38 -3.19 -4.70 -7.85
N ALA A 39 -2.00 -4.74 -8.46
CA ALA A 39 -1.01 -3.69 -8.31
C ALA A 39 -1.82 -2.41 -8.41
N ALA A 40 -1.86 -1.66 -7.31
CA ALA A 40 -2.37 -0.31 -7.36
C ALA A 40 -1.70 0.31 -8.58
N ALA A 41 -2.50 0.79 -9.54
CA ALA A 41 -1.97 1.38 -10.76
C ALA A 41 -0.91 2.37 -10.31
N ALA A 42 0.35 2.14 -10.68
CA ALA A 42 1.46 2.96 -10.25
C ALA A 42 1.07 4.43 -10.51
N PRO A 43 1.17 5.32 -9.51
CA PRO A 43 0.81 6.71 -9.71
C PRO A 43 1.61 7.24 -10.91
N ALA A 44 0.90 7.67 -11.95
CA ALA A 44 1.46 8.08 -13.25
C ALA A 44 2.43 9.29 -13.16
N ASN A 45 2.66 9.83 -11.96
CA ASN A 45 3.75 10.74 -11.64
C ASN A 45 4.13 10.55 -10.17
N ILE A 46 5.38 10.18 -9.90
CA ILE A 46 5.95 10.19 -8.55
C ILE A 46 5.87 11.62 -7.99
N PRO A 47 5.33 11.85 -6.77
CA PRO A 47 5.25 13.18 -6.19
C PRO A 47 6.63 13.83 -6.05
N SER A 48 6.69 15.16 -6.21
CA SER A 48 7.94 15.90 -5.96
C SER A 48 8.41 15.67 -4.52
N SER A 49 9.66 15.21 -4.37
CA SER A 49 10.31 15.03 -3.07
C SER A 49 10.62 16.36 -2.37
N ARG A 50 10.55 17.50 -3.06
CA ARG A 50 10.88 18.83 -2.52
C ARG A 50 9.63 19.60 -2.12
N GLY A 51 9.78 20.42 -1.08
CA GLY A 51 8.77 21.38 -0.66
C GLY A 51 7.86 20.91 0.48
N ILE A 52 8.17 19.76 1.08
CA ILE A 52 7.39 19.15 2.16
C ILE A 52 7.68 19.87 3.48
N ARG A 53 6.73 20.67 3.99
CA ARG A 53 6.91 21.52 5.17
C ARG A 53 5.94 21.18 6.30
N THR A 54 4.70 20.89 5.95
CA THR A 54 3.59 20.70 6.88
C THR A 54 3.20 19.23 7.01
N ASN A 55 2.33 18.92 7.97
CA ASN A 55 1.74 17.59 8.07
C ASN A 55 0.93 17.22 6.82
N THR A 56 0.13 18.17 6.35
CA THR A 56 -0.65 18.04 5.12
C THR A 56 0.24 17.71 3.92
N ASP A 57 1.41 18.34 3.79
CA ASP A 57 2.34 18.02 2.70
C ASP A 57 2.87 16.58 2.78
N ARG A 58 3.17 16.09 3.99
CA ARG A 58 3.67 14.71 4.21
C ARG A 58 2.60 13.67 3.88
N VAL A 59 1.38 13.88 4.37
CA VAL A 59 0.23 13.01 4.06
C VAL A 59 -0.07 13.04 2.56
N ALA A 60 -0.03 14.22 1.92
CA ALA A 60 -0.22 14.33 0.47
C ALA A 60 0.89 13.60 -0.32
N TYR A 61 2.14 13.67 0.13
CA TYR A 61 3.25 12.94 -0.48
C TYR A 61 3.03 11.43 -0.39
N LEU A 62 2.72 10.89 0.80
CA LEU A 62 2.45 9.46 1.00
C LEU A 62 1.24 8.98 0.19
N ASN A 63 0.15 9.76 0.16
CA ASN A 63 -1.01 9.49 -0.69
C ASN A 63 -0.63 9.45 -2.18
N GLY A 64 0.22 10.37 -2.63
CA GLY A 64 0.72 10.41 -3.99
C GLY A 64 1.64 9.23 -4.33
N CYS A 65 2.25 8.59 -3.34
CA CYS A 65 2.95 7.31 -3.47
C CYS A 65 1.99 6.09 -3.41
N GLY A 66 0.68 6.30 -3.20
CA GLY A 66 -0.33 5.24 -3.11
C GLY A 66 -0.64 4.76 -1.69
N TRP A 67 -0.05 5.36 -0.66
CA TRP A 67 -0.23 4.97 0.74
C TRP A 67 -1.19 5.91 1.45
N GLN A 68 -2.38 5.40 1.79
CA GLN A 68 -3.30 6.10 2.68
C GLN A 68 -2.84 5.89 4.11
N VAL A 69 -2.81 6.98 4.88
CA VAL A 69 -2.31 6.97 6.25
C VAL A 69 -3.24 7.70 7.20
N MET A 70 -3.11 7.38 8.49
CA MET A 70 -3.69 8.19 9.56
C MET A 70 -3.13 9.63 9.50
N GLU A 71 -3.96 10.61 9.86
CA GLU A 71 -3.59 12.02 9.72
C GLU A 71 -2.41 12.42 10.63
N GLU A 72 -2.40 11.94 11.87
CA GLU A 72 -1.33 12.21 12.82
C GLU A 72 -0.22 11.14 12.75
N PRO A 73 1.06 11.54 12.79
CA PRO A 73 2.15 10.58 12.85
C PRO A 73 2.17 9.86 14.20
N LEU A 74 2.45 8.56 14.18
CA LEU A 74 2.73 7.75 15.36
C LEU A 74 3.99 8.22 16.09
N ALA A 75 5.00 8.68 15.34
CA ALA A 75 6.27 9.14 15.88
C ALA A 75 6.93 10.21 15.00
N VAL A 76 7.69 11.09 15.65
CA VAL A 76 8.58 12.05 14.99
C VAL A 76 9.93 11.99 15.68
N GLU A 77 10.96 11.57 14.94
CA GLU A 77 12.30 11.34 15.47
C GLU A 77 13.33 12.14 14.69
N GLU A 78 14.31 12.70 15.38
CA GLU A 78 15.46 13.32 14.73
C GLU A 78 16.65 12.37 14.80
N ILE A 79 17.05 11.82 13.65
CA ILE A 79 18.08 10.80 13.53
C ILE A 79 19.31 11.39 12.84
N ARG A 80 20.49 10.97 13.29
CA ARG A 80 21.74 11.29 12.61
C ARG A 80 22.10 10.15 11.67
N ILE A 81 22.24 10.47 10.39
CA ILE A 81 22.77 9.54 9.40
C ILE A 81 24.24 9.28 9.74
N PRO A 82 24.70 8.03 9.82
CA PRO A 82 26.11 7.71 10.06
C PRO A 82 27.05 8.49 9.14
N GLU A 83 28.23 8.83 9.65
CA GLU A 83 29.28 9.46 8.83
C GLU A 83 29.90 8.45 7.86
N GLU A 84 30.04 7.21 8.31
CA GLU A 84 30.54 6.08 7.52
C GLU A 84 29.45 5.01 7.46
N MET A 85 29.06 4.62 6.24
CA MET A 85 28.11 3.55 5.99
C MET A 85 28.87 2.27 5.70
N ASP A 86 28.83 1.32 6.63
CA ASP A 86 29.47 0.02 6.45
C ASP A 86 28.56 -0.96 5.69
N GLU A 87 29.08 -2.17 5.47
CA GLU A 87 28.40 -3.25 4.77
C GLU A 87 27.06 -3.63 5.43
N SER A 88 26.89 -3.41 6.74
CA SER A 88 25.61 -3.69 7.42
C SER A 88 24.49 -2.75 6.98
N TYR A 89 24.83 -1.56 6.48
CA TYR A 89 23.89 -0.57 5.99
C TYR A 89 23.58 -0.73 4.49
N ARG A 90 24.37 -1.53 3.76
CA ARG A 90 24.27 -1.66 2.30
C ARG A 90 22.86 -2.01 1.83
N ARG A 91 22.21 -3.00 2.45
CA ARG A 91 20.84 -3.41 2.08
C ARG A 91 19.83 -2.27 2.24
N TYR A 92 20.02 -1.43 3.25
CA TYR A 92 19.16 -0.27 3.47
C TYR A 92 19.43 0.84 2.44
N LEU A 93 20.70 1.09 2.08
CA LEU A 93 21.04 2.01 0.99
C LEU A 93 20.46 1.54 -0.35
N GLU A 94 20.59 0.26 -0.67
CA GLU A 94 20.02 -0.34 -1.89
C GLU A 94 18.50 -0.16 -1.96
N LEU A 95 17.79 -0.38 -0.85
CA LEU A 95 16.34 -0.14 -0.75
C LEU A 95 15.97 1.31 -1.07
N GLN A 96 16.75 2.27 -0.60
CA GLN A 96 16.48 3.70 -0.78
C GLN A 96 16.88 4.16 -2.19
N ALA A 97 18.02 3.67 -2.69
CA ALA A 97 18.50 3.92 -4.04
C ALA A 97 17.54 3.38 -5.11
N ALA A 98 16.91 2.22 -4.87
CA ALA A 98 15.90 1.66 -5.76
C ALA A 98 14.68 2.58 -5.96
N GLN A 99 14.43 3.49 -5.02
CA GLN A 99 13.37 4.50 -5.07
C GLN A 99 13.86 5.85 -5.63
N GLY A 100 15.13 5.93 -6.03
CA GLY A 100 15.79 7.17 -6.49
C GLY A 100 16.33 8.05 -5.36
N PHE A 101 16.41 7.55 -4.12
CA PHE A 101 16.97 8.28 -3.00
C PHE A 101 18.45 7.95 -2.77
N ASP A 102 19.29 8.98 -2.77
CA ASP A 102 20.71 8.88 -2.46
C ASP A 102 20.97 9.37 -1.02
N LEU A 103 20.84 8.45 -0.06
CA LEU A 103 21.04 8.74 1.36
C LEU A 103 22.49 9.06 1.71
N GLU A 104 23.46 8.55 0.95
CA GLU A 104 24.89 8.75 1.21
C GLU A 104 25.29 10.23 1.11
N ARG A 105 24.61 11.00 0.24
CA ARG A 105 24.76 12.47 0.18
C ARG A 105 24.47 13.19 1.49
N TYR A 106 23.78 12.53 2.42
CA TYR A 106 23.39 13.07 3.70
C TYR A 106 24.16 12.44 4.87
N ALA A 107 25.28 11.76 4.61
CA ALA A 107 26.17 11.24 5.65
C ALA A 107 26.54 12.31 6.70
N GLY A 108 26.49 11.92 7.98
CA GLY A 108 26.72 12.79 9.13
C GLY A 108 25.66 13.86 9.38
N ARG A 109 24.64 14.01 8.52
CA ARG A 109 23.55 14.99 8.66
C ARG A 109 22.47 14.48 9.62
N ARG A 110 21.74 15.42 10.21
CA ARG A 110 20.50 15.15 10.96
C ARG A 110 19.30 15.26 10.01
N ILE A 111 18.43 14.26 10.05
CA ILE A 111 17.16 14.22 9.32
C ILE A 111 16.02 14.00 10.32
N ARG A 112 14.79 14.27 9.90
CA ARG A 112 13.60 13.90 10.67
C ARG A 112 12.89 12.73 10.02
N ARG A 113 12.62 11.68 10.80
CA ARG A 113 11.75 10.56 10.41
C ARG A 113 10.36 10.80 10.97
N TYR A 114 9.37 10.73 10.10
CA TYR A 114 7.96 10.76 10.47
C TYR A 114 7.37 9.37 10.20
N THR A 115 6.80 8.75 11.22
CA THR A 115 6.16 7.43 11.11
C THR A 115 4.65 7.61 11.12
N TYR A 116 3.97 7.06 10.13
CA TYR A 116 2.51 7.07 10.01
C TYR A 116 1.96 5.64 9.97
N GLU A 117 0.75 5.43 10.47
CA GLU A 117 0.04 4.17 10.27
C GLU A 117 -0.61 4.13 8.88
N VAL A 118 -0.38 3.06 8.13
CA VAL A 118 -0.97 2.80 6.80
C VAL A 118 -2.32 2.13 6.97
N THR A 119 -3.34 2.66 6.28
CA THR A 119 -4.73 2.20 6.40
C THR A 119 -5.22 1.39 5.19
N ASN A 120 -4.46 1.37 4.09
CA ASN A 120 -4.82 0.68 2.86
C ASN A 120 -3.84 -0.43 2.46
N TYR A 121 -3.09 -1.00 3.41
CA TYR A 121 -2.11 -2.03 3.07
C TYR A 121 -2.81 -3.28 2.48
N PRO A 122 -2.37 -3.85 1.33
CA PRO A 122 -3.17 -4.82 0.57
C PRO A 122 -3.51 -6.12 1.29
N THR A 123 -2.73 -6.54 2.29
CA THR A 123 -2.99 -7.75 3.07
C THR A 123 -4.09 -7.57 4.11
N GLY A 124 -4.51 -6.33 4.39
CA GLY A 124 -5.44 -6.00 5.47
C GLY A 124 -4.83 -6.08 6.87
N GLU A 125 -3.52 -6.28 6.98
CA GLU A 125 -2.80 -6.25 8.26
C GLU A 125 -2.87 -4.86 8.90
N SER A 126 -3.17 -4.80 10.20
CA SER A 126 -3.15 -3.57 10.98
C SER A 126 -1.76 -3.28 11.56
N GLY A 127 -1.46 -2.00 11.81
CA GLY A 127 -0.16 -1.60 12.37
C GLY A 127 0.99 -1.57 11.37
N VAL A 128 0.70 -1.66 10.06
CA VAL A 128 1.67 -1.36 9.00
C VAL A 128 2.01 0.13 9.05
N GLN A 129 3.29 0.46 8.90
CA GLN A 129 3.81 1.81 9.07
C GLN A 129 4.47 2.31 7.79
N ALA A 130 4.30 3.61 7.50
CA ALA A 130 5.05 4.33 6.48
C ALA A 130 6.00 5.33 7.16
N ASN A 131 7.29 5.16 6.92
CA ASN A 131 8.33 6.08 7.37
C ASN A 131 8.69 7.04 6.26
N LEU A 132 8.72 8.33 6.58
CA LEU A 132 9.13 9.40 5.67
C LEU A 132 10.31 10.17 6.27
N MET A 133 11.46 10.15 5.60
CA MET A 133 12.69 10.81 6.05
C MET A 133 12.90 12.13 5.34
N LEU A 134 12.99 13.22 6.11
CA LEU A 134 13.18 14.57 5.60
C LEU A 134 14.52 15.16 6.03
N TYR A 135 15.31 15.61 5.04
CA TYR A 135 16.35 16.60 5.27
C TYR A 135 15.81 17.98 4.90
N ARG A 136 15.66 18.85 5.91
CA ARG A 136 14.97 20.14 5.77
C ARG A 136 13.54 19.93 5.23
N THR A 137 13.29 20.29 3.98
CA THR A 137 11.97 20.21 3.31
C THR A 137 11.98 19.24 2.13
N THR A 138 12.98 18.35 2.07
CA THR A 138 13.17 17.38 1.01
C THR A 138 13.07 15.97 1.56
N VAL A 139 12.25 15.14 0.95
CA VAL A 139 12.21 13.70 1.20
C VAL A 139 13.50 13.10 0.65
N VAL A 140 14.27 12.48 1.54
CA VAL A 140 15.56 11.86 1.24
C VAL A 140 15.53 10.35 1.40
N GLY A 141 14.37 9.80 1.74
CA GLY A 141 14.11 8.38 1.82
C GLY A 141 12.78 8.07 2.50
N GLY A 142 12.43 6.79 2.49
CA GLY A 142 11.31 6.25 3.23
C GLY A 142 11.05 4.79 2.89
N GLU A 143 10.17 4.18 3.68
CA GLU A 143 9.81 2.77 3.53
C GLU A 143 8.42 2.50 4.11
N VAL A 144 7.81 1.39 3.68
CA VAL A 144 6.67 0.78 4.35
C VAL A 144 7.14 -0.49 5.06
N LEU A 145 6.71 -0.68 6.31
CA LEU A 145 7.10 -1.84 7.10
C LEU A 145 5.99 -2.36 8.01
N SER A 146 6.10 -3.62 8.39
CA SER A 146 5.39 -4.17 9.55
C SER A 146 6.38 -4.30 10.72
N PRO A 147 6.08 -3.75 11.91
CA PRO A 147 6.99 -3.77 13.06
C PRO A 147 7.00 -5.13 13.79
N ARG A 148 6.26 -6.13 13.29
CA ARG A 148 6.19 -7.48 13.87
C ARG A 148 7.52 -8.23 13.69
N MET A 149 7.74 -9.25 14.51
CA MET A 149 8.94 -10.11 14.41
C MET A 149 9.05 -10.85 13.07
N ASP A 150 7.91 -11.21 12.48
CA ASP A 150 7.76 -11.80 11.15
C ASP A 150 7.37 -10.76 10.09
N GLY A 151 7.63 -9.48 10.37
CA GLY A 151 7.26 -8.36 9.52
C GLY A 151 8.10 -8.25 8.25
N PHE A 152 7.84 -7.17 7.51
CA PHE A 152 8.48 -6.90 6.23
C PHE A 152 8.94 -5.45 6.17
N VAL A 153 9.79 -5.14 5.20
CA VAL A 153 10.17 -3.77 4.80
C VAL A 153 10.24 -3.72 3.28
N HIS A 154 9.63 -2.71 2.66
CA HIS A 154 9.78 -2.41 1.24
C HIS A 154 9.69 -0.90 0.98
N GLY A 155 9.98 -0.47 -0.26
CA GLY A 155 10.00 0.94 -0.63
C GLY A 155 8.61 1.59 -0.61
N LEU A 156 8.56 2.91 -0.45
CA LEU A 156 7.37 3.74 -0.66
C LEU A 156 6.96 3.79 -2.13
N ILE A 157 7.94 3.78 -3.04
CA ILE A 157 7.72 3.98 -4.48
C ILE A 157 8.24 2.75 -5.22
N ASP A 158 7.43 2.22 -6.13
CA ASP A 158 7.88 1.21 -7.07
C ASP A 158 8.34 1.88 -8.36
N CYS A 159 9.65 2.09 -8.50
CA CYS A 159 10.25 2.64 -9.72
C CYS A 159 10.51 1.56 -10.79
N SER A 160 10.18 0.29 -10.54
CA SER A 160 10.52 -0.82 -11.44
C SER A 160 9.62 -0.92 -12.70
N SER A 161 8.48 -0.21 -12.72
CA SER A 161 7.53 -0.26 -13.84
C SER A 161 7.91 0.63 -15.03
N ASP A 162 8.73 1.66 -14.84
CA ASP A 162 9.04 2.62 -15.92
C ASP A 162 10.06 2.09 -16.94
N ALA A 163 10.81 1.05 -16.58
CA ALA A 163 11.82 0.44 -17.46
C ALA A 163 11.24 -0.43 -18.59
N GLN A 164 9.95 -0.80 -18.52
CA GLN A 164 9.30 -1.68 -19.52
C GLN A 164 8.41 -0.94 -20.53
N SER A 165 8.20 0.37 -20.37
CA SER A 165 7.38 1.15 -21.31
C SER A 165 8.18 1.75 -22.49
N THR A 166 9.48 1.52 -22.56
CA THR A 166 10.34 1.95 -23.68
C THR A 166 11.02 0.75 -24.31
N SER A 167 10.24 -0.12 -24.96
CA SER A 167 10.74 -1.09 -25.94
C SER A 167 9.69 -1.32 -27.01
#